data_AF-A0A2K3JUY4-F1
#
_entry.id   AF-A0A2K3JUY4-F1
#
_cell.length_a   1.000
_cell.length_b   1.000
_cell.length_c   1.000
_cell.angle_alpha   90.00
_cell.angle_beta   90.00
_cell.angle_gamma   90.00
#
_symmetry.space_group_name_H-M   'P 1'
#
loop_
_entity.id
_entity.type
_entity.pdbx_description
1 polymer ?
#
loop_
_entity_poly.entity_id
_entity_poly.type
_entity_poly.pdbx_seq_one_letter_code
_entity_poly.pdbx_strand_id
1 'polypeptide(L)'
;SFSVDGTPIREFKNMESKGVAFPKNQPMRIYSSLWNADDWATRGGIVKTDWTNAPFTASYRNFNADASSSNAWYSQQLDSTSQQRLSWVQKNYMIYNYCNDTKRFPQGLPTECTAS
;
A
#
# COMPACT_ATOMS: atom_id res chain seq x y z
N SER A 1 -4.13 5.16 -6.37
CA SER A 1 -4.04 3.69 -6.17
C SER A 1 -2.57 3.31 -5.97
N PHE A 2 -2.29 2.09 -5.50
CA PHE A 2 -0.95 1.50 -5.46
C PHE A 2 -0.85 0.45 -6.56
N SER A 3 0.27 0.40 -7.28
CA SER A 3 0.46 -0.50 -8.42
C SER A 3 1.86 -1.10 -8.50
N VAL A 4 1.96 -2.22 -9.20
CA VAL A 4 3.20 -2.88 -9.62
C VAL A 4 3.06 -3.14 -11.12
N ASP A 5 3.97 -2.60 -11.94
CA ASP A 5 3.95 -2.72 -13.40
C ASP A 5 2.58 -2.35 -14.02
N GLY A 6 1.95 -1.30 -13.51
CA GLY A 6 0.62 -0.85 -13.93
C GLY A 6 -0.54 -1.71 -13.43
N THR A 7 -0.29 -2.82 -12.74
CA THR A 7 -1.32 -3.66 -12.12
C THR A 7 -1.68 -3.10 -10.75
N PRO A 8 -2.95 -2.74 -10.49
CA PRO A 8 -3.36 -2.25 -9.18
C PRO A 8 -3.28 -3.37 -8.12
N ILE A 9 -2.66 -3.06 -6.99
CA ILE A 9 -2.52 -3.98 -5.85
C ILE A 9 -3.30 -3.51 -4.61
N ARG A 10 -3.62 -2.22 -4.54
CA ARG A 10 -4.45 -1.63 -3.48
C ARG A 10 -5.08 -0.32 -3.96
N GLU A 11 -6.30 -0.06 -3.53
CA GLU A 11 -6.94 1.24 -3.61
C GLU A 11 -7.36 1.68 -2.21
N PHE A 12 -7.13 2.95 -1.87
CA PHE A 12 -7.64 3.56 -0.65
C PHE A 12 -8.49 4.76 -1.08
N LYS A 13 -9.81 4.62 -0.99
CA LYS A 13 -10.76 5.63 -1.47
C LYS A 13 -10.91 6.74 -0.43
N ASN A 14 -11.10 7.97 -0.89
CA ASN A 14 -11.50 9.05 0.00
C ASN A 14 -12.93 8.77 0.51
N MET A 15 -13.06 8.49 1.81
CA MET A 15 -14.33 8.31 2.51
C MET A 15 -14.50 9.28 3.67
N GLU A 16 -14.03 10.53 3.51
CA GLU A 16 -14.24 11.59 4.49
C GLU A 16 -15.73 11.83 4.78
N SER A 17 -16.61 11.63 3.80
CA SER A 17 -18.07 11.69 3.98
C SER A 17 -18.61 10.63 4.94
N LYS A 18 -17.84 9.57 5.20
CA LYS A 18 -18.12 8.51 6.20
C LYS A 18 -17.22 8.63 7.44
N GLY A 19 -16.53 9.76 7.62
CA GLY A 19 -15.67 10.02 8.78
C GLY A 19 -14.27 9.41 8.72
N VAL A 20 -13.85 8.84 7.60
CA VAL A 20 -12.50 8.30 7.43
C VAL A 20 -11.55 9.41 6.99
N ALA A 21 -10.51 9.67 7.78
CA ALA A 21 -9.48 10.66 7.42
C ALA A 21 -8.76 10.29 6.11
N PHE A 22 -8.48 11.30 5.28
CA PHE A 22 -7.80 11.13 4.00
C PHE A 22 -6.71 12.20 3.79
N PRO A 23 -5.51 11.84 3.27
CA PRO A 23 -4.42 12.80 3.07
C PRO A 23 -4.69 13.69 1.85
N LYS A 24 -5.45 14.76 2.04
CA LYS A 24 -5.78 15.74 0.97
C LYS A 24 -5.07 17.08 1.07
N ASN A 25 -4.84 17.58 2.27
CA ASN A 25 -4.45 18.98 2.52
C ASN A 25 -3.03 19.12 3.11
N GLN A 26 -2.33 18.01 3.31
CA GLN A 26 -0.98 18.01 3.86
C GLN A 26 0.01 17.67 2.73
N PRO A 27 0.86 18.61 2.31
CA PRO A 27 1.89 18.33 1.31
C PRO A 27 2.81 17.19 1.75
N MET A 28 3.12 16.28 0.84
CA MET A 28 3.95 15.10 1.11
C MET A 28 5.30 15.19 0.40
N ARG A 29 6.28 14.45 0.91
CA ARG A 29 7.59 14.23 0.29
C ARG A 29 7.76 12.75 -0.01
N ILE A 30 8.52 12.44 -1.06
CA ILE A 30 8.88 11.07 -1.43
C ILE A 30 10.16 10.69 -0.67
N TYR A 31 10.17 9.50 -0.07
CA TYR A 31 11.30 8.95 0.66
C TYR A 31 11.62 7.54 0.17
N SER A 32 12.90 7.17 0.18
CA SER A 32 13.39 5.81 -0.02
C SER A 32 14.51 5.53 0.98
N SER A 33 14.54 4.33 1.56
CA SER A 33 15.54 3.94 2.55
C SER A 33 15.73 2.42 2.56
N LEU A 34 16.94 1.97 2.90
CA LEU A 34 17.26 0.59 3.22
C LEU A 34 17.73 0.56 4.68
N TRP A 35 17.07 -0.21 5.54
CA TRP A 35 17.33 -0.23 6.97
C TRP A 35 16.96 -1.58 7.60
N ASN A 36 17.54 -1.88 8.78
CA ASN A 36 17.25 -3.11 9.54
C ASN A 36 15.98 -2.97 10.38
N ALA A 37 15.06 -3.92 10.24
CA ALA A 37 13.76 -3.96 10.91
C ALA A 37 13.48 -5.33 11.57
N ASP A 38 14.50 -5.89 12.21
CA ASP A 38 14.50 -7.24 12.82
C ASP A 38 13.31 -7.57 13.72
N ASP A 39 12.70 -6.57 14.36
CA ASP A 39 11.61 -6.79 15.30
C ASP A 39 10.29 -7.20 14.62
N TRP A 40 10.15 -7.01 13.31
CA TRP A 40 8.88 -7.29 12.63
C TRP A 40 8.98 -7.73 11.16
N ALA A 41 10.06 -7.42 10.44
CA ALA A 41 10.08 -7.50 8.97
C ALA A 41 9.92 -8.93 8.41
N THR A 42 10.64 -9.93 8.94
CA THR A 42 10.64 -11.28 8.39
C THR A 42 10.00 -12.28 9.36
N ARG A 43 8.93 -12.96 8.90
CA ARG A 43 8.10 -13.86 9.72
C ARG A 43 7.64 -13.21 11.03
N GLY A 44 7.26 -11.93 11.00
CA GLY A 44 6.84 -11.20 12.20
C GLY A 44 7.97 -10.97 13.22
N GLY A 45 9.22 -10.91 12.76
CA GLY A 45 10.40 -10.68 13.60
C GLY A 45 11.09 -11.93 14.14
N ILE A 46 10.62 -13.12 13.74
CA ILE A 46 11.21 -14.41 14.15
C ILE A 46 12.55 -14.65 13.48
N VAL A 47 12.73 -14.19 12.24
CA VAL A 47 13.99 -14.34 11.48
C VAL A 47 14.73 -13.01 11.55
N LYS A 48 15.99 -13.06 12.03
CA LYS A 48 16.87 -11.90 12.20
C LYS A 48 17.84 -11.77 11.03
N THR A 49 18.32 -10.55 10.81
CA THR A 49 19.31 -10.24 9.78
C THR A 49 20.60 -11.00 10.03
N ASP A 50 20.99 -11.82 9.06
CA ASP A 50 22.31 -12.43 9.04
C ASP A 50 23.31 -11.49 8.38
N TRP A 51 24.01 -10.71 9.22
CA TRP A 51 24.97 -9.70 8.81
C TRP A 51 26.21 -10.25 8.10
N THR A 52 26.44 -11.57 8.13
CA THR A 52 27.52 -12.18 7.34
C THR A 52 27.27 -12.09 5.83
N ASN A 53 26.01 -11.90 5.41
CA ASN A 53 25.62 -11.70 4.01
C ASN A 53 25.71 -10.24 3.54
N ALA A 54 26.24 -9.34 4.36
CA ALA A 54 26.42 -7.94 3.97
C ALA A 54 27.47 -7.81 2.84
N PRO A 55 27.37 -6.78 1.97
CA PRO A 55 26.41 -5.67 2.03
C PRO A 55 25.05 -5.98 1.40
N PHE A 56 23.97 -5.57 2.08
CA PHE A 56 22.63 -5.55 1.51
C PHE A 56 22.48 -4.34 0.58
N THR A 57 22.20 -4.58 -0.69
CA THR A 57 22.17 -3.51 -1.72
C THR A 57 20.79 -3.41 -2.37
N ALA A 58 20.19 -2.22 -2.35
CA ALA A 58 18.98 -1.90 -3.09
C ALA A 58 19.31 -0.88 -4.21
N SER A 59 18.88 -1.16 -5.43
CA SER A 59 19.12 -0.31 -6.60
C SER A 59 17.82 0.33 -7.08
N TYR A 60 17.86 1.65 -7.32
CA TYR A 60 16.70 2.43 -7.79
C TYR A 60 17.07 3.17 -9.07
N ARG A 61 16.14 3.23 -10.02
CA ARG A 61 16.26 3.96 -11.28
C ARG A 61 14.90 4.57 -11.65
N ASN A 62 14.87 5.38 -12.70
CA ASN A 62 13.65 5.98 -13.24
C ASN A 62 12.88 6.81 -12.20
N PHE A 63 13.59 7.68 -11.47
CA PHE A 63 12.96 8.63 -10.57
C PHE A 63 12.02 9.55 -11.34
N ASN A 64 10.73 9.30 -11.23
CA ASN A 64 9.67 10.06 -11.87
C ASN A 64 8.73 10.60 -10.78
N ALA A 65 8.61 11.92 -10.72
CA ALA A 65 7.73 12.61 -9.80
C ALA A 65 6.89 13.61 -10.61
N ASP A 66 5.74 13.15 -11.07
CA ASP A 66 4.68 14.01 -11.56
C ASP A 66 3.69 14.22 -10.40
N ALA A 67 3.40 15.48 -10.08
CA ALA A 67 2.53 15.87 -8.97
C ALA A 67 1.54 16.97 -9.36
N SER A 68 1.38 17.26 -10.66
CA SER A 68 0.44 18.31 -11.06
C SER A 68 -1.01 17.85 -10.89
N SER A 69 -1.79 18.62 -10.14
CA SER A 69 -3.25 18.41 -10.00
C SER A 69 -4.01 18.58 -11.32
N SER A 70 -3.37 19.13 -12.35
CA SER A 70 -3.93 19.28 -13.69
C SER A 70 -3.85 18.00 -14.53
N ASN A 71 -3.11 16.99 -14.08
CA ASN A 71 -2.93 15.77 -14.85
C ASN A 71 -4.10 14.80 -14.65
N ALA A 72 -4.57 14.22 -15.75
CA ALA A 72 -5.74 13.34 -15.77
C ALA A 72 -5.61 12.10 -14.87
N TRP A 73 -4.38 11.66 -14.58
CA TRP A 73 -4.15 10.54 -13.67
C TRP A 73 -4.48 10.89 -12.20
N TYR A 74 -4.48 12.17 -11.82
CA TYR A 74 -4.77 12.61 -10.44
C TYR A 74 -6.21 12.33 -10.02
N SER A 75 -7.16 12.43 -10.96
CA SER A 75 -8.58 12.12 -10.75
C SER A 75 -8.98 10.73 -11.30
N GLN A 76 -8.01 9.92 -11.73
CA GLN A 76 -8.29 8.64 -12.35
C GLN A 76 -8.82 7.63 -11.32
N GLN A 77 -9.99 7.09 -11.62
CA GLN A 77 -10.57 5.95 -10.90
C GLN A 77 -10.16 4.65 -11.59
N LEU A 78 -10.08 3.56 -10.82
CA LEU A 78 -9.89 2.24 -11.41
C LEU A 78 -11.10 1.86 -12.25
N ASP A 79 -10.86 1.58 -13.54
CA ASP A 79 -11.88 1.01 -14.42
C ASP A 79 -12.24 -0.44 -14.03
N SER A 80 -13.30 -0.98 -14.63
CA SER A 80 -13.81 -2.32 -14.32
C SER A 80 -12.75 -3.41 -14.52
N THR A 81 -11.93 -3.30 -15.57
CA THR A 81 -10.83 -4.24 -15.85
C THR A 81 -9.77 -4.20 -14.76
N SER A 82 -9.41 -3.01 -14.30
CA SER A 82 -8.44 -2.77 -13.24
C SER A 82 -8.95 -3.26 -11.90
N GLN A 83 -10.25 -3.10 -11.62
CA GLN A 83 -10.90 -3.66 -10.42
C GLN A 83 -10.91 -5.19 -10.43
N GLN A 84 -11.16 -5.82 -11.58
CA GLN A 84 -11.06 -7.28 -11.72
C GLN A 84 -9.62 -7.77 -11.49
N ARG A 85 -8.63 -7.07 -12.05
CA ARG A 85 -7.21 -7.37 -11.80
C ARG A 85 -6.85 -7.21 -10.32
N LEU A 86 -7.28 -6.14 -9.67
CA LEU A 86 -7.09 -5.93 -8.24
C LEU A 86 -7.68 -7.09 -7.43
N SER A 87 -8.92 -7.49 -7.75
CA SER A 87 -9.60 -8.62 -7.10
C SER A 87 -8.83 -9.93 -7.28
N TRP A 88 -8.30 -10.18 -8.49
CA TRP A 88 -7.49 -11.35 -8.76
C TRP A 88 -6.15 -11.32 -8.00
N VAL A 89 -5.47 -10.18 -7.95
CA VAL A 89 -4.23 -10.03 -7.17
C VAL A 89 -4.50 -10.29 -5.69
N GLN A 90 -5.55 -9.67 -5.15
CA GLN A 90 -5.93 -9.88 -3.75
C GLN A 90 -6.27 -11.34 -3.45
N LYS A 91 -7.00 -12.01 -4.34
CA LYS A 91 -7.36 -13.44 -4.17
C LYS A 91 -6.14 -14.36 -4.18
N ASN A 92 -5.15 -14.11 -5.03
CA ASN A 92 -4.07 -15.05 -5.28
C ASN A 92 -2.77 -14.74 -4.52
N TYR A 93 -2.53 -13.49 -4.13
CA TYR A 93 -1.24 -13.04 -3.59
C TYR A 93 -1.31 -12.34 -2.24
N MET A 94 -2.50 -11.95 -1.75
CA MET A 94 -2.63 -11.26 -0.48
C MET A 94 -2.51 -12.22 0.70
N ILE A 95 -1.43 -12.10 1.45
CA ILE A 95 -1.16 -12.94 2.64
C ILE A 95 -1.65 -12.31 3.96
N TYR A 96 -1.93 -11.00 3.95
CA TYR A 96 -2.45 -10.27 5.11
C TYR A 96 -3.30 -9.10 4.64
N ASN A 97 -4.45 -8.91 5.28
CA ASN A 97 -5.35 -7.79 5.05
C ASN A 97 -5.93 -7.32 6.38
N TYR A 98 -5.69 -6.07 6.75
CA TYR A 98 -6.21 -5.50 7.99
C TYR A 98 -7.75 -5.42 8.00
N CYS A 99 -8.38 -5.33 6.82
CA CYS A 99 -9.84 -5.38 6.68
C CYS A 99 -10.44 -6.76 7.01
N ASN A 100 -9.62 -7.80 7.14
CA ASN A 100 -10.06 -9.14 7.53
C ASN A 100 -9.55 -9.55 8.92
N ASP A 101 -8.79 -8.67 9.60
CA ASP A 101 -8.15 -8.96 10.87
C ASP A 101 -9.05 -8.57 12.06
N THR A 102 -9.98 -9.47 12.39
CA THR A 102 -10.90 -9.29 13.51
C THR A 102 -10.22 -9.36 14.87
N LYS A 103 -9.01 -9.94 14.96
CA LYS A 103 -8.22 -9.96 16.20
C LYS A 103 -7.64 -8.59 16.50
N ARG A 104 -7.15 -7.90 15.47
CA ARG A 104 -6.66 -6.52 15.59
C ARG A 104 -7.79 -5.53 15.82
N PHE A 105 -8.96 -5.77 15.23
CA PHE A 105 -10.13 -4.90 15.33
C PHE A 105 -11.33 -5.59 16.00
N PRO A 106 -11.25 -5.89 17.31
CA PRO A 106 -12.31 -6.64 18.00
C PRO A 106 -13.62 -5.85 18.14
N GLN A 107 -13.59 -4.53 18.00
CA GLN A 107 -14.76 -3.64 18.10
C GLN A 107 -15.43 -3.36 16.76
N GLY A 108 -14.96 -3.99 15.67
CA GLY A 108 -15.46 -3.76 14.32
C GLY A 108 -14.36 -3.29 13.39
N LEU A 109 -14.47 -3.70 12.13
CA LEU A 109 -13.49 -3.40 11.09
C LEU A 109 -13.55 -1.92 10.69
N PRO A 110 -12.42 -1.35 10.21
CA PRO A 110 -12.39 0.03 9.74
C PRO A 110 -13.41 0.32 8.63
N THR A 111 -14.05 1.49 8.69
CA THR A 111 -15.19 1.85 7.83
C THR A 111 -14.84 1.82 6.35
N GLU A 112 -13.60 2.15 5.98
CA GLU A 112 -13.13 2.13 4.60
C GLU A 112 -13.08 0.72 3.97
N CYS A 113 -13.04 -0.32 4.79
CA CYS A 113 -13.04 -1.71 4.33
C CYS A 113 -14.36 -2.10 3.65
N THR A 114 -15.44 -1.34 3.85
CA THR A 114 -16.75 -1.59 3.25
C THR A 114 -16.84 -1.26 1.75
N ALA A 115 -15.86 -0.56 1.19
CA ALA A 115 -15.79 -0.31 -0.26
C ALA A 115 -14.60 -0.99 -0.94
N SER A 116 -13.98 -1.94 -0.24
CA SER A 116 -12.94 -2.84 -0.74
C SER A 116 -13.56 -4.06 -1.40
#